data_AF-A0A8H6ZY49-F1
#
_entry.id   AF-A0A8H6ZY49-F1
#
_cell.length_a   1.000
_cell.length_b   1.000
_cell.length_c   1.000
_cell.angle_alpha   90.00
_cell.angle_beta   90.00
_cell.angle_gamma   90.00
#
_symmetry.space_group_name_H-M   'P 1'
#
loop_
_entity.id
_entity.type
_entity.pdbx_description
1 polymer ?
#
loop_
_entity_poly.entity_id
_entity_poly.type
_entity_poly.pdbx_seq_one_letter_code
_entity_poly.pdbx_strand_id
1 'polypeptide(L)'
;MYARNRGSNLPPSVPSTPLDKASQVENQVAAQLAKQSGRKRYGVDSFMALLLTIIDFTQIIDHVIEAGIKHELEDDDDTERALPIALRRQLEDWDTFCSKIPGFKDMIMTLASKRTVRHDLSRHLTNGVEAACCDDRAALKSGLPSFLLYDTKKTLDPAIATSGNKADRGFNHPVTAALLCPITLPATTLTYQDIQDGYTLVNAKQLPRFLYPHDRTEDNSISDGAFQGYLMIRAAKFILIGRSCATSEPGASTGRRGNAALAEIHTITPRVIAYIAVQLHFALSSQSTWGLKDKALFDYHKFYWNIVSFFEADASGGQDILEYYNYHLWGDKSGHLSSALNANGDDHDSDDGDDGFALLVNERAAKRARADPFA
;
A
#
# COMPACT_ATOMS: atom_id res chain seq x y z
N MET A 1 78.14 4.02 -31.91
CA MET A 1 77.74 3.98 -30.48
C MET A 1 76.22 4.06 -30.41
N TYR A 2 75.64 3.14 -29.65
CA TYR A 2 74.22 2.79 -29.58
C TYR A 2 73.28 3.94 -29.17
N ALA A 3 72.14 4.06 -29.85
CA ALA A 3 70.92 4.63 -29.27
C ALA A 3 69.77 3.61 -29.46
N ARG A 4 69.16 3.24 -28.33
CA ARG A 4 68.24 2.10 -28.14
C ARG A 4 66.81 2.40 -28.58
N ASN A 5 66.23 1.35 -29.15
CA ASN A 5 64.83 0.97 -29.27
C ASN A 5 63.95 1.33 -28.04
N ARG A 6 62.72 1.82 -28.25
CA ARG A 6 61.54 1.55 -27.40
C ARG A 6 60.26 1.61 -28.24
N GLY A 7 59.84 0.43 -28.70
CA GLY A 7 58.46 0.20 -29.14
C GLY A 7 57.48 0.40 -27.97
N SER A 8 56.38 1.07 -28.27
CA SER A 8 55.25 1.28 -27.36
C SER A 8 54.45 -0.03 -27.22
N ASN A 9 54.83 -0.87 -26.24
CA ASN A 9 53.94 -1.91 -25.74
C ASN A 9 52.86 -1.24 -24.88
N LEU A 10 51.66 -1.07 -25.44
CA LEU A 10 50.45 -0.87 -24.65
C LEU A 10 50.22 -2.13 -23.80
N PRO A 11 49.96 -2.01 -22.50
CA PRO A 11 49.67 -3.17 -21.67
C PRO A 11 48.36 -3.83 -22.10
N PRO A 12 48.24 -5.17 -22.00
CA PRO A 12 46.98 -5.86 -22.26
C PRO A 12 45.90 -5.33 -21.31
N SER A 13 44.70 -5.12 -21.84
CA SER A 13 43.52 -4.69 -21.10
C SER A 13 43.34 -5.53 -19.85
N VAL A 14 43.34 -4.86 -18.69
CA VAL A 14 43.07 -5.50 -17.39
C VAL A 14 41.68 -6.13 -17.44
N PRO A 15 41.51 -7.43 -17.11
CA PRO A 15 40.20 -8.03 -17.01
C PRO A 15 39.40 -7.31 -15.92
N SER A 16 38.22 -6.79 -16.28
CA SER A 16 37.27 -6.13 -15.36
C SER A 16 37.10 -6.95 -14.08
N THR A 17 37.25 -6.30 -12.93
CA THR A 17 37.09 -6.96 -11.61
C THR A 17 35.65 -7.42 -11.39
N PRO A 18 35.39 -8.41 -10.51
CA PRO A 18 34.02 -8.84 -10.19
C PRO A 18 33.10 -7.70 -9.72
N LEU A 19 33.68 -6.67 -9.08
CA LEU A 19 33.00 -5.45 -8.64
C LEU A 19 32.52 -4.59 -9.82
N ASP A 20 33.31 -4.49 -10.90
CA ASP A 20 32.91 -3.78 -12.13
C ASP A 20 31.73 -4.45 -12.85
N LYS A 21 31.62 -5.79 -12.75
CA LYS A 21 30.53 -6.54 -13.37
C LYS A 21 29.21 -6.40 -12.61
N ALA A 22 29.25 -6.30 -11.28
CA ALA A 22 28.06 -6.03 -10.47
C ALA A 22 27.52 -4.62 -10.76
N SER A 23 28.39 -3.61 -10.80
CA SER A 23 28.02 -2.23 -11.18
C SER A 23 27.51 -2.14 -12.62
N GLN A 24 28.01 -2.95 -13.55
CA GLN A 24 27.48 -3.02 -14.92
C GLN A 24 26.10 -3.66 -14.99
N VAL A 25 25.85 -4.73 -14.23
CA VAL A 25 24.53 -5.36 -14.13
C VAL A 25 23.53 -4.41 -13.47
N GLU A 26 23.92 -3.73 -12.40
CA GLU A 26 23.12 -2.70 -11.71
C GLU A 26 22.74 -1.54 -12.65
N ASN A 27 23.70 -1.05 -13.44
CA ASN A 27 23.46 -0.04 -14.47
C ASN A 27 22.61 -0.55 -15.64
N GLN A 28 22.73 -1.84 -16.00
CA GLN A 28 21.89 -2.46 -17.04
C GLN A 28 20.46 -2.66 -16.57
N VAL A 29 20.24 -3.08 -15.32
CA VAL A 29 18.92 -3.20 -14.70
C VAL A 29 18.28 -1.83 -14.58
N ALA A 30 18.99 -0.83 -14.05
CA ALA A 30 18.51 0.55 -14.00
C ALA A 30 18.21 1.14 -15.39
N ALA A 31 19.04 0.82 -16.41
CA ALA A 31 18.84 1.29 -17.78
C ALA A 31 17.73 0.55 -18.54
N GLN A 32 17.53 -0.75 -18.29
CA GLN A 32 16.42 -1.53 -18.87
C GLN A 32 15.08 -1.10 -18.27
N LEU A 33 15.03 -0.90 -16.94
CA LEU A 33 13.87 -0.33 -16.25
C LEU A 33 13.58 1.10 -16.73
N ALA A 34 14.61 1.92 -16.98
CA ALA A 34 14.44 3.27 -17.54
C ALA A 34 13.94 3.27 -18.99
N LYS A 35 14.44 2.36 -19.84
CA LYS A 35 14.05 2.23 -21.26
C LYS A 35 12.62 1.74 -21.45
N GLN A 36 12.15 0.82 -20.61
CA GLN A 36 10.81 0.24 -20.73
C GLN A 36 9.68 1.18 -20.27
N SER A 37 9.99 2.25 -19.54
CA SER A 37 8.96 3.16 -19.03
C SER A 37 8.33 4.07 -20.10
N GLY A 38 9.00 4.35 -21.24
CA GLY A 38 8.48 5.18 -22.34
C GLY A 38 7.93 6.57 -21.95
N ARG A 39 8.04 6.96 -20.68
CA ARG A 39 7.39 8.10 -20.03
C ARG A 39 8.47 8.78 -19.21
N LYS A 40 8.52 10.11 -19.30
CA LYS A 40 9.49 10.99 -18.61
C LYS A 40 9.78 10.47 -17.21
N ARG A 41 11.05 10.10 -16.95
CA ARG A 41 11.68 9.88 -15.63
C ARG A 41 10.65 9.73 -14.49
N TYR A 42 10.11 8.54 -14.30
CA TYR A 42 9.64 8.19 -12.97
C TYR A 42 10.89 8.16 -12.08
N GLY A 43 10.96 9.06 -11.11
CA GLY A 43 12.00 9.01 -10.10
C GLY A 43 11.96 7.65 -9.39
N VAL A 44 13.07 7.25 -8.78
CA VAL A 44 13.17 6.06 -7.93
C VAL A 44 11.94 5.96 -7.00
N ASP A 45 11.46 7.09 -6.51
CA ASP A 45 10.26 7.29 -5.69
C ASP A 45 8.95 6.68 -6.25
N SER A 46 8.72 6.71 -7.57
CA SER A 46 7.50 6.15 -8.19
C SER A 46 7.59 4.63 -8.41
N PHE A 47 8.80 4.12 -8.65
CA PHE A 47 9.07 2.68 -8.66
C PHE A 47 8.98 2.09 -7.24
N MET A 48 9.40 2.85 -6.22
CA MET A 48 9.25 2.45 -4.83
C MET A 48 7.79 2.53 -4.35
N ALA A 49 7.01 3.50 -4.84
CA ALA A 49 5.55 3.53 -4.62
C ALA A 49 4.82 2.32 -5.23
N LEU A 50 5.31 1.78 -6.36
CA LEU A 50 4.85 0.50 -6.92
C LEU A 50 5.21 -0.68 -6.00
N LEU A 51 6.43 -0.72 -5.45
CA LEU A 51 6.87 -1.74 -4.49
C LEU A 51 6.06 -1.75 -3.17
N LEU A 52 5.63 -0.59 -2.66
CA LEU A 52 4.73 -0.48 -1.49
C LEU A 52 3.45 -1.31 -1.61
N THR A 53 3.01 -1.55 -2.85
CA THR A 53 1.70 -2.14 -3.14
C THR A 53 1.75 -3.63 -3.44
N ILE A 54 2.95 -4.15 -3.68
CA ILE A 54 3.20 -5.49 -4.19
C ILE A 54 3.74 -6.38 -3.05
N ILE A 55 4.50 -5.81 -2.12
CA ILE A 55 5.38 -6.63 -1.27
C ILE A 55 5.05 -6.45 0.19
N ASP A 56 4.97 -7.60 0.84
CA ASP A 56 4.87 -7.72 2.26
C ASP A 56 5.91 -6.82 2.97
N PHE A 57 5.41 -5.85 3.72
CA PHE A 57 6.17 -5.02 4.65
C PHE A 57 6.96 -5.86 5.69
N THR A 58 6.64 -7.15 5.81
CA THR A 58 7.12 -8.06 6.84
C THR A 58 8.00 -9.21 6.33
N GLN A 59 8.13 -9.42 5.01
CA GLN A 59 9.00 -10.47 4.45
C GLN A 59 10.37 -9.92 4.05
N ILE A 60 11.38 -10.78 4.24
CA ILE A 60 12.71 -10.57 3.72
C ILE A 60 12.66 -10.92 2.23
N ILE A 61 12.80 -9.93 1.34
CA ILE A 61 12.72 -10.09 -0.13
C ILE A 61 13.70 -11.18 -0.63
N ASP A 62 14.80 -11.39 0.07
CA ASP A 62 15.77 -12.45 -0.24
C ASP A 62 15.12 -13.83 -0.18
N HIS A 63 14.26 -14.09 0.81
CA HIS A 63 13.53 -15.34 0.91
C HIS A 63 12.50 -15.52 -0.20
N VAL A 64 11.85 -14.44 -0.64
CA VAL A 64 10.91 -14.47 -1.79
C VAL A 64 11.65 -14.84 -3.06
N ILE A 65 12.79 -14.19 -3.33
CA ILE A 65 13.65 -14.48 -4.48
C ILE A 65 14.18 -15.92 -4.42
N GLU A 66 14.65 -16.38 -3.26
CA GLU A 66 15.13 -17.74 -3.09
C GLU A 66 14.03 -18.79 -3.28
N ALA A 67 12.82 -18.54 -2.78
CA ALA A 67 11.67 -19.41 -2.97
C ALA A 67 11.25 -19.48 -4.43
N GLY A 68 11.14 -18.32 -5.10
CA GLY A 68 10.83 -18.24 -6.53
C GLY A 68 11.83 -18.99 -7.40
N ILE A 69 13.14 -18.78 -7.20
CA ILE A 69 14.17 -19.51 -7.95
C ILE A 69 14.03 -21.03 -7.76
N LYS A 70 13.79 -21.50 -6.54
CA LYS A 70 13.62 -22.94 -6.29
C LYS A 70 12.39 -23.47 -7.03
N HIS A 71 11.28 -22.77 -6.92
CA HIS A 71 10.03 -23.15 -7.57
C HIS A 71 10.15 -23.23 -9.09
N GLU A 72 10.88 -22.30 -9.72
CA GLU A 72 11.12 -22.28 -11.18
C GLU A 72 12.12 -23.33 -11.67
N LEU A 73 12.85 -23.98 -10.75
CA LEU A 73 13.83 -25.03 -11.03
C LEU A 73 13.32 -26.43 -10.63
N GLU A 74 12.20 -26.52 -9.93
CA GLU A 74 11.55 -27.78 -9.59
C GLU A 74 10.84 -28.33 -10.84
N ASP A 75 11.03 -29.63 -11.14
CA ASP A 75 10.30 -30.32 -12.21
C ASP A 75 8.86 -30.62 -11.72
N ASP A 76 7.86 -30.49 -12.60
CA ASP A 76 6.41 -30.58 -12.31
C ASP A 76 5.91 -31.90 -11.66
N ASP A 77 6.78 -32.91 -11.47
CA ASP A 77 6.39 -34.28 -11.08
C ASP A 77 6.11 -34.50 -9.58
N ASP A 78 6.32 -33.50 -8.70
CA ASP A 78 6.27 -33.67 -7.23
C ASP A 78 5.19 -32.85 -6.48
N THR A 79 4.15 -32.34 -7.15
CA THR A 79 3.17 -31.41 -6.53
C THR A 79 1.85 -32.07 -6.08
N GLU A 80 1.90 -32.96 -5.09
CA GLU A 80 0.67 -33.43 -4.39
C GLU A 80 0.66 -33.12 -2.88
N ARG A 81 1.60 -32.30 -2.38
CA ARG A 81 1.66 -31.90 -0.96
C ARG A 81 1.28 -30.43 -0.78
N ALA A 82 0.37 -30.15 0.16
CA ALA A 82 0.04 -28.78 0.56
C ALA A 82 1.30 -28.04 1.04
N LEU A 83 1.62 -26.91 0.40
CA LEU A 83 2.77 -26.08 0.74
C LEU A 83 2.58 -25.45 2.14
N PRO A 84 3.65 -25.32 2.95
CA PRO A 84 3.61 -24.52 4.16
C PRO A 84 3.13 -23.09 3.87
N ILE A 85 2.29 -22.52 4.74
CA ILE A 85 1.69 -21.18 4.56
C ILE A 85 2.75 -20.11 4.25
N ALA A 86 3.91 -20.17 4.91
CA ALA A 86 4.99 -19.21 4.69
C ALA A 86 5.56 -19.29 3.25
N LEU A 87 5.72 -20.50 2.72
CA LEU A 87 6.21 -20.71 1.36
C LEU A 87 5.15 -20.32 0.33
N ARG A 88 3.88 -20.67 0.55
CA ARG A 88 2.77 -20.22 -0.31
C ARG A 88 2.76 -18.70 -0.46
N ARG A 89 2.85 -17.98 0.67
CA ARG A 89 2.88 -16.51 0.68
C ARG A 89 4.12 -15.93 -0.02
N GLN A 90 5.27 -16.60 0.08
CA GLN A 90 6.48 -16.21 -0.65
C GLN A 90 6.32 -16.37 -2.16
N LEU A 91 5.68 -17.46 -2.61
CA LEU A 91 5.43 -17.68 -4.03
C LEU A 91 4.38 -16.70 -4.58
N GLU A 92 3.33 -16.39 -3.82
CA GLU A 92 2.38 -15.32 -4.18
C GLU A 92 3.10 -13.96 -4.36
N ASP A 93 4.04 -13.64 -3.47
CA ASP A 93 4.84 -12.42 -3.58
C ASP A 93 5.77 -12.46 -4.82
N TRP A 94 6.37 -13.63 -5.11
CA TRP A 94 7.18 -13.86 -6.32
C TRP A 94 6.38 -13.65 -7.61
N ASP A 95 5.17 -14.21 -7.69
CA ASP A 95 4.28 -14.05 -8.85
C ASP A 95 3.87 -12.58 -9.01
N THR A 96 3.64 -11.89 -7.90
CA THR A 96 3.31 -10.46 -7.91
C THR A 96 4.50 -9.64 -8.43
N PHE A 97 5.73 -9.95 -8.00
CA PHE A 97 6.94 -9.33 -8.55
C PHE A 97 7.07 -9.55 -10.06
N CYS A 98 6.90 -10.80 -10.51
CA CYS A 98 7.07 -11.18 -11.92
C CYS A 98 6.02 -10.53 -12.82
N SER A 99 4.77 -10.43 -12.35
CA SER A 99 3.67 -9.82 -13.11
C SER A 99 3.78 -8.30 -13.20
N LYS A 100 4.26 -7.64 -12.14
CA LYS A 100 4.29 -6.17 -12.06
C LYS A 100 5.60 -5.55 -12.52
N ILE A 101 6.70 -6.30 -12.54
CA ILE A 101 8.00 -5.82 -13.02
C ILE A 101 8.37 -6.62 -14.29
N PRO A 102 8.12 -6.05 -15.48
CA PRO A 102 8.45 -6.73 -16.74
C PRO A 102 9.92 -7.18 -16.80
N GLY A 103 10.14 -8.43 -17.19
CA GLY A 103 11.48 -9.02 -17.27
C GLY A 103 12.14 -9.34 -15.93
N PHE A 104 11.46 -9.15 -14.79
CA PHE A 104 12.00 -9.47 -13.47
C PHE A 104 12.35 -10.95 -13.34
N LYS A 105 11.44 -11.84 -13.77
CA LYS A 105 11.66 -13.29 -13.76
C LYS A 105 12.95 -13.66 -14.51
N ASP A 106 13.05 -13.28 -15.79
CA ASP A 106 14.22 -13.58 -16.63
C ASP A 106 15.53 -13.04 -16.04
N MET A 107 15.47 -11.83 -15.49
CA MET A 107 16.60 -11.19 -14.81
C MET A 107 17.05 -12.01 -13.60
N ILE A 108 16.13 -12.35 -12.69
CA ILE A 108 16.45 -13.11 -11.48
C ILE A 108 16.94 -14.52 -11.83
N MET A 109 16.33 -15.18 -12.82
CA MET A 109 16.75 -16.51 -13.27
C MET A 109 18.15 -16.49 -13.89
N THR A 110 18.50 -15.45 -14.65
CA THR A 110 19.88 -15.25 -15.15
C THR A 110 20.89 -15.04 -14.00
N LEU A 111 20.42 -14.56 -12.85
CA LEU A 111 21.20 -14.36 -11.64
C LEU A 111 21.08 -15.54 -10.65
N ALA A 112 20.42 -16.65 -10.99
CA ALA A 112 20.12 -17.76 -10.07
C ALA A 112 21.36 -18.40 -9.44
N SER A 113 22.50 -18.41 -10.13
CA SER A 113 23.79 -18.88 -9.57
C SER A 113 24.62 -17.78 -8.87
N LYS A 114 24.26 -16.51 -9.05
CA LYS A 114 25.02 -15.35 -8.55
C LYS A 114 24.48 -14.81 -7.23
N ARG A 115 24.69 -15.57 -6.14
CA ARG A 115 24.11 -15.27 -4.81
C ARG A 115 24.36 -13.85 -4.32
N THR A 116 25.60 -13.36 -4.41
CA THR A 116 25.96 -12.01 -3.94
C THR A 116 25.19 -10.92 -4.68
N VAL A 117 25.06 -11.04 -6.01
CA VAL A 117 24.35 -10.06 -6.84
C VAL A 117 22.85 -10.05 -6.51
N ARG A 118 22.26 -11.24 -6.29
CA ARG A 118 20.85 -11.33 -5.85
C ARG A 118 20.64 -10.72 -4.47
N HIS A 119 21.55 -10.96 -3.54
CA HIS A 119 21.47 -10.41 -2.20
C HIS A 119 21.58 -8.88 -2.22
N ASP A 120 22.48 -8.31 -3.04
CA ASP A 120 22.59 -6.86 -3.21
C ASP A 120 21.31 -6.26 -3.84
N LEU A 121 20.72 -6.93 -4.84
CA LEU A 121 19.43 -6.53 -5.42
C LEU A 121 18.30 -6.60 -4.38
N SER A 122 18.21 -7.69 -3.62
CA SER A 122 17.24 -7.86 -2.55
C SER A 122 17.35 -6.77 -1.48
N ARG A 123 18.58 -6.40 -1.10
CA ARG A 123 18.84 -5.29 -0.17
C ARG A 123 18.36 -3.96 -0.76
N HIS A 124 18.61 -3.70 -2.05
CA HIS A 124 18.12 -2.47 -2.70
C HIS A 124 16.60 -2.39 -2.74
N LEU A 125 15.91 -3.49 -3.04
CA LEU A 125 14.44 -3.55 -3.02
C LEU A 125 13.91 -3.35 -1.59
N THR A 126 14.53 -4.01 -0.60
CA THR A 126 14.16 -3.90 0.81
C THR A 126 14.28 -2.45 1.30
N ASN A 127 15.41 -1.79 1.01
CA ASN A 127 15.63 -0.38 1.37
C ASN A 127 14.57 0.53 0.73
N GLY A 128 14.16 0.24 -0.51
CA GLY A 128 13.10 0.95 -1.20
C GLY A 128 11.75 0.87 -0.51
N VAL A 129 11.33 -0.35 -0.16
CA VAL A 129 10.09 -0.61 0.60
C VAL A 129 10.14 0.10 1.95
N GLU A 130 11.25 -0.02 2.68
CA GLU A 130 11.42 0.60 3.99
C GLU A 130 11.35 2.12 3.94
N ALA A 131 12.01 2.75 2.94
CA ALA A 131 11.99 4.19 2.74
C ALA A 131 10.56 4.70 2.48
N ALA A 132 9.85 4.04 1.57
CA ALA A 132 8.49 4.41 1.24
C ALA A 132 7.53 4.22 2.44
N CYS A 133 7.71 3.13 3.21
CA CYS A 133 6.96 2.93 4.45
C CYS A 133 7.34 3.96 5.54
N CYS A 134 8.60 4.41 5.59
CA CYS A 134 9.02 5.49 6.49
C CYS A 134 8.30 6.79 6.13
N ASP A 135 8.16 7.11 4.84
CA ASP A 135 7.46 8.30 4.37
C ASP A 135 5.97 8.25 4.73
N ASP A 136 5.30 7.13 4.50
CA ASP A 136 3.90 6.94 4.89
C ASP A 136 3.72 7.05 6.41
N ARG A 137 4.63 6.45 7.21
CA ARG A 137 4.62 6.59 8.68
C ARG A 137 4.79 8.02 9.13
N ALA A 138 5.73 8.76 8.53
CA ALA A 138 5.99 10.15 8.89
C ALA A 138 4.82 11.06 8.51
N ALA A 139 4.24 10.84 7.32
CA ALA A 139 3.07 11.56 6.85
C ALA A 139 1.85 11.26 7.74
N LEU A 140 1.58 9.99 8.04
CA LEU A 140 0.45 9.61 8.89
C LEU A 140 0.63 10.11 10.32
N LYS A 141 1.84 10.02 10.89
CA LYS A 141 2.15 10.54 12.22
C LYS A 141 1.78 12.02 12.33
N SER A 142 2.20 12.84 11.37
CA SER A 142 1.96 14.29 11.40
C SER A 142 0.52 14.67 11.01
N GLY A 143 -0.08 13.95 10.07
CA GLY A 143 -1.43 14.23 9.57
C GLY A 143 -2.57 13.71 10.45
N LEU A 144 -2.37 12.58 11.14
CA LEU A 144 -3.42 11.87 11.89
C LEU A 144 -4.26 12.77 12.81
N PRO A 145 -3.71 13.71 13.60
CA PRO A 145 -4.52 14.57 14.46
C PRO A 145 -5.63 15.34 13.73
N SER A 146 -5.44 15.67 12.44
CA SER A 146 -6.41 16.42 11.64
C SER A 146 -7.66 15.63 11.24
N PHE A 147 -7.63 14.30 11.35
CA PHE A 147 -8.75 13.43 10.97
C PHE A 147 -9.01 12.31 11.99
N LEU A 148 -8.44 12.42 13.19
CA LEU A 148 -8.52 11.42 14.26
C LEU A 148 -9.95 11.25 14.79
N LEU A 149 -10.67 12.35 15.03
CA LEU A 149 -12.01 12.32 15.62
C LEU A 149 -13.07 11.92 14.59
N TYR A 150 -14.03 11.10 15.00
CA TYR A 150 -15.17 10.73 14.14
C TYR A 150 -15.89 11.98 13.60
N ASP A 151 -16.27 12.88 14.50
CA ASP A 151 -16.79 14.20 14.13
C ASP A 151 -15.63 15.14 13.80
N THR A 152 -15.46 15.43 12.50
CA THR A 152 -14.39 16.29 11.97
C THR A 152 -14.57 17.77 12.31
N LYS A 153 -15.72 18.16 12.88
CA LYS A 153 -15.97 19.53 13.33
C LYS A 153 -15.48 19.77 14.76
N LYS A 154 -15.18 18.71 15.52
CA LYS A 154 -14.67 18.81 16.89
C LYS A 154 -13.16 19.01 16.91
N THR A 155 -12.70 19.73 17.92
CA THR A 155 -11.28 19.87 18.23
C THR A 155 -10.84 18.75 19.15
N LEU A 156 -9.64 18.21 18.89
CA LEU A 156 -9.03 17.20 19.74
C LEU A 156 -8.56 17.83 21.05
N ASP A 157 -9.02 17.28 22.18
CA ASP A 157 -8.68 17.72 23.53
C ASP A 157 -8.33 16.50 24.42
N PRO A 158 -7.12 16.44 25.02
CA PRO A 158 -6.01 17.37 24.83
C PRO A 158 -5.48 17.35 23.39
N ALA A 159 -4.86 18.43 22.92
CA ALA A 159 -4.29 18.44 21.58
C ALA A 159 -3.07 17.50 21.49
N ILE A 160 -2.96 16.76 20.37
CA ILE A 160 -1.79 15.93 20.05
C ILE A 160 -0.83 16.74 19.18
N ALA A 161 0.46 16.73 19.53
CA ALA A 161 1.51 17.36 18.75
C ALA A 161 1.65 16.70 17.36
N THR A 162 1.71 17.53 16.32
CA THR A 162 1.92 17.10 14.93
C THR A 162 3.41 16.86 14.61
N SER A 163 4.31 17.40 15.44
CA SER A 163 5.76 17.28 15.35
C SER A 163 6.36 16.78 16.66
N GLY A 164 7.55 16.18 16.60
CA GLY A 164 8.24 15.68 17.79
C GLY A 164 8.01 14.19 18.05
N ASN A 165 8.20 13.74 19.29
CA ASN A 165 7.96 12.34 19.67
C ASN A 165 6.44 12.08 19.84
N LYS A 166 6.03 10.80 19.90
CA LYS A 166 4.61 10.40 20.06
C LYS A 166 4.23 10.14 21.53
N ALA A 167 4.95 10.76 22.48
CA ALA A 167 4.76 10.43 23.90
C ALA A 167 3.36 10.77 24.42
N ASP A 168 2.68 11.72 23.76
CA ASP A 168 1.32 12.18 24.01
C ASP A 168 0.22 11.34 23.33
N ARG A 169 0.58 10.15 22.81
CA ARG A 169 -0.35 9.21 22.15
C ARG A 169 -0.41 7.88 22.88
N GLY A 170 -0.97 6.86 22.23
CA GLY A 170 -1.11 5.54 22.82
C GLY A 170 -2.13 5.56 23.95
N PHE A 171 -1.81 4.85 25.03
CA PHE A 171 -2.64 4.83 26.25
C PHE A 171 -2.44 6.09 27.12
N ASN A 172 -1.57 7.03 26.73
CA ASN A 172 -1.36 8.29 27.46
C ASN A 172 -2.38 9.39 27.08
N HIS A 173 -3.23 9.14 26.09
CA HIS A 173 -4.23 10.09 25.61
C HIS A 173 -5.59 9.41 25.42
N PRO A 174 -6.69 9.97 25.94
CA PRO A 174 -7.98 9.29 26.02
C PRO A 174 -8.52 8.80 24.67
N VAL A 175 -8.44 9.65 23.63
CA VAL A 175 -8.90 9.29 22.27
C VAL A 175 -8.08 8.17 21.64
N THR A 176 -6.75 8.26 21.64
CA THR A 176 -5.90 7.20 21.06
C THR A 176 -5.95 5.93 21.88
N ALA A 177 -6.10 6.03 23.21
CA ALA A 177 -6.29 4.90 24.10
C ALA A 177 -7.59 4.13 23.75
N ALA A 178 -8.71 4.84 23.58
CA ALA A 178 -9.97 4.24 23.20
C ALA A 178 -9.90 3.52 21.84
N LEU A 179 -9.21 4.12 20.87
CA LEU A 179 -9.03 3.58 19.52
C LEU A 179 -8.11 2.34 19.49
N LEU A 180 -7.06 2.32 20.32
CA LEU A 180 -6.12 1.19 20.44
C LEU A 180 -6.64 0.07 21.35
N CYS A 181 -7.54 0.39 22.26
CA CYS A 181 -8.14 -0.58 23.18
C CYS A 181 -8.76 -1.73 22.38
N PRO A 182 -8.44 -3.00 22.71
CA PRO A 182 -9.13 -4.15 22.14
C PRO A 182 -10.64 -4.00 22.25
N ILE A 183 -11.37 -4.35 21.19
CA ILE A 183 -12.84 -4.25 21.23
C ILE A 183 -13.47 -5.15 22.30
N THR A 184 -12.81 -6.26 22.65
CA THR A 184 -13.29 -7.19 23.67
C THR A 184 -13.09 -6.69 25.10
N LEU A 185 -12.54 -5.48 25.27
CA LEU A 185 -12.33 -4.85 26.57
C LEU A 185 -13.14 -3.55 26.65
N PRO A 186 -13.62 -3.17 27.84
CA PRO A 186 -14.31 -1.90 28.03
C PRO A 186 -13.33 -0.74 27.83
N ALA A 187 -13.74 0.26 27.06
CA ALA A 187 -12.92 1.44 26.75
C ALA A 187 -13.00 2.49 27.87
N THR A 188 -12.42 2.18 29.04
CA THR A 188 -12.47 3.03 30.24
C THR A 188 -11.10 3.48 30.72
N THR A 189 -11.05 4.58 31.49
CA THR A 189 -9.82 5.07 32.11
C THR A 189 -9.12 4.00 32.96
N LEU A 190 -9.89 3.17 33.69
CA LEU A 190 -9.33 2.08 34.49
C LEU A 190 -8.65 1.04 33.59
N THR A 191 -9.30 0.63 32.51
CA THR A 191 -8.72 -0.31 31.54
C THR A 191 -7.44 0.23 30.91
N TYR A 192 -7.39 1.53 30.59
CA TYR A 192 -6.17 2.14 30.04
C TYR A 192 -5.03 2.14 31.05
N GLN A 193 -5.33 2.46 32.32
CA GLN A 193 -4.37 2.42 33.42
C GLN A 193 -3.83 1.00 33.63
N ASP A 194 -4.70 -0.02 33.64
CA ASP A 194 -4.30 -1.42 33.77
C ASP A 194 -3.39 -1.87 32.64
N ILE A 195 -3.60 -1.36 31.42
CA ILE A 195 -2.73 -1.63 30.27
C ILE A 195 -1.38 -0.92 30.44
N GLN A 196 -1.37 0.33 30.89
CA GLN A 196 -0.13 1.09 31.14
C GLN A 196 0.71 0.47 32.26
N ASP A 197 0.08 0.00 33.32
CA ASP A 197 0.72 -0.64 34.47
C ASP A 197 1.12 -2.09 34.20
N GLY A 198 0.68 -2.66 33.07
CA GLY A 198 1.01 -4.03 32.65
C GLY A 198 0.16 -5.12 33.30
N TYR A 199 -0.90 -4.77 34.01
CA TYR A 199 -1.88 -5.74 34.54
C TYR A 199 -2.72 -6.36 33.42
N THR A 200 -3.00 -5.59 32.36
CA THR A 200 -3.70 -6.08 31.16
C THR A 200 -2.76 -6.07 29.96
N LEU A 201 -2.49 -7.25 29.40
CA LEU A 201 -1.66 -7.37 28.21
C LEU A 201 -2.49 -7.14 26.93
N VAL A 202 -2.09 -6.14 26.14
CA VAL A 202 -2.57 -5.94 24.76
C VAL A 202 -1.53 -6.47 23.77
N ASN A 203 -1.94 -7.37 22.88
CA ASN A 203 -1.05 -7.97 21.90
C ASN A 203 -1.67 -8.04 20.50
N ALA A 204 -0.85 -8.43 19.52
CA ALA A 204 -1.20 -8.49 18.09
C ALA A 204 -2.34 -9.43 17.71
N LYS A 205 -2.85 -10.27 18.62
CA LYS A 205 -4.03 -11.12 18.38
C LYS A 205 -5.35 -10.42 18.73
N GLN A 206 -5.30 -9.33 19.49
CA GLN A 206 -6.48 -8.58 19.88
C GLN A 206 -6.76 -7.49 18.85
N LEU A 207 -8.02 -7.39 18.41
CA LEU A 207 -8.44 -6.44 17.40
C LEU A 207 -8.75 -5.08 18.04
N PRO A 208 -7.99 -4.02 17.70
CA PRO A 208 -8.23 -2.67 18.23
C PRO A 208 -9.55 -2.08 17.73
N ARG A 209 -10.14 -1.18 18.53
CA ARG A 209 -11.42 -0.52 18.22
C ARG A 209 -11.40 0.31 16.93
N PHE A 210 -10.26 0.88 16.53
CA PHE A 210 -10.18 1.64 15.27
C PHE A 210 -10.50 0.82 14.02
N LEU A 211 -10.45 -0.52 14.11
CA LEU A 211 -10.85 -1.41 13.03
C LEU A 211 -12.36 -1.43 12.80
N TYR A 212 -13.17 -0.89 13.71
CA TYR A 212 -14.61 -1.05 13.73
C TYR A 212 -15.37 0.28 13.61
N PRO A 213 -16.65 0.25 13.20
CA PRO A 213 -17.55 1.41 13.26
C PRO A 213 -17.51 2.09 14.63
N HIS A 214 -17.68 3.42 14.62
CA HIS A 214 -17.50 4.24 15.82
C HIS A 214 -18.50 3.90 16.94
N ASP A 215 -19.69 3.47 16.56
CA ASP A 215 -20.82 3.11 17.41
C ASP A 215 -20.80 1.64 17.90
N ARG A 216 -19.75 0.88 17.54
CA ARG A 216 -19.65 -0.52 17.93
C ARG A 216 -19.37 -0.70 19.43
N THR A 217 -20.11 -1.62 20.04
CA THR A 217 -19.97 -2.01 21.46
C THR A 217 -19.31 -3.39 21.59
N GLU A 218 -18.81 -3.70 22.80
CA GLU A 218 -18.23 -5.02 23.13
C GLU A 218 -19.22 -6.20 23.03
N ASP A 219 -20.54 -5.94 23.09
CA ASP A 219 -21.58 -6.98 23.09
C ASP A 219 -21.89 -7.54 21.69
N ASN A 220 -21.42 -6.86 20.63
CA ASN A 220 -21.58 -7.33 19.25
C ASN A 220 -20.64 -8.51 18.95
N SER A 221 -20.98 -9.34 17.95
CA SER A 221 -20.05 -10.38 17.50
C SER A 221 -18.74 -9.74 17.04
N ILE A 222 -17.60 -10.40 17.29
CA ILE A 222 -16.26 -9.89 16.92
C ILE A 222 -16.15 -9.60 15.42
N SER A 223 -16.85 -10.37 14.59
CA SER A 223 -16.89 -10.18 13.14
C SER A 223 -17.65 -8.93 12.69
N ASP A 224 -18.60 -8.45 13.49
CA ASP A 224 -19.56 -7.44 13.06
C ASP A 224 -18.86 -6.10 12.84
N GLY A 225 -18.87 -5.62 11.59
CA GLY A 225 -18.21 -4.39 11.18
C GLY A 225 -16.68 -4.45 11.25
N ALA A 226 -16.07 -5.65 11.30
CA ALA A 226 -14.62 -5.78 11.28
C ALA A 226 -14.03 -5.08 10.05
N PHE A 227 -12.96 -4.32 10.26
CA PHE A 227 -12.24 -3.53 9.25
C PHE A 227 -13.03 -2.36 8.64
N GLN A 228 -14.28 -2.10 9.05
CA GLN A 228 -15.10 -1.01 8.51
C GLN A 228 -15.01 0.29 9.32
N GLY A 229 -14.04 0.41 10.23
CA GLY A 229 -13.85 1.60 11.03
C GLY A 229 -13.56 2.86 10.23
N TYR A 230 -14.16 3.99 10.62
CA TYR A 230 -14.01 5.25 9.89
C TYR A 230 -12.54 5.63 9.72
N LEU A 231 -11.71 5.42 10.75
CA LEU A 231 -10.31 5.82 10.74
C LEU A 231 -9.48 4.95 9.78
N MET A 232 -9.88 3.70 9.55
CA MET A 232 -9.27 2.86 8.52
C MET A 232 -9.50 3.44 7.12
N ILE A 233 -10.72 3.87 6.80
CA ILE A 233 -11.03 4.50 5.51
C ILE A 233 -10.26 5.82 5.34
N ARG A 234 -10.20 6.65 6.39
CA ARG A 234 -9.46 7.92 6.33
C ARG A 234 -7.96 7.69 6.14
N ALA A 235 -7.37 6.72 6.84
CA ALA A 235 -5.98 6.34 6.66
C ALA A 235 -5.71 5.76 5.27
N ALA A 236 -6.63 4.94 4.75
CA ALA A 236 -6.56 4.40 3.39
C ALA A 236 -6.54 5.53 2.35
N LYS A 237 -7.48 6.48 2.42
CA LYS A 237 -7.50 7.66 1.55
C LYS A 237 -6.23 8.50 1.67
N PHE A 238 -5.79 8.75 2.91
CA PHE A 238 -4.60 9.55 3.20
C PHE A 238 -3.33 8.97 2.55
N ILE A 239 -3.15 7.65 2.64
CA ILE A 239 -1.99 6.93 2.10
C ILE A 239 -2.13 6.72 0.59
N LEU A 240 -3.27 6.19 0.12
CA LEU A 240 -3.42 5.70 -1.25
C LEU A 240 -3.82 6.79 -2.26
N ILE A 241 -4.66 7.73 -1.85
CA ILE A 241 -5.26 8.72 -2.77
C ILE A 241 -4.57 10.06 -2.62
N GLY A 242 -4.44 10.55 -1.39
CA GLY A 242 -3.76 11.79 -1.09
C GLY A 242 -4.12 12.33 0.29
N ARG A 243 -3.19 13.06 0.90
CA ARG A 243 -3.30 13.56 2.27
C ARG A 243 -4.57 14.39 2.52
N SER A 244 -4.94 15.23 1.55
CA SER A 244 -6.13 16.08 1.63
C SER A 244 -7.45 15.32 1.45
N CYS A 245 -7.42 14.07 0.98
CA CYS A 245 -8.61 13.25 0.74
C CYS A 245 -9.07 12.48 1.99
N ALA A 246 -8.33 12.53 3.10
CA ALA A 246 -8.61 11.72 4.29
C ALA A 246 -10.06 11.84 4.78
N THR A 247 -10.65 13.04 4.74
CA THR A 247 -12.03 13.31 5.19
C THR A 247 -13.00 13.61 4.05
N SER A 248 -12.55 13.49 2.80
CA SER A 248 -13.39 13.76 1.64
C SER A 248 -14.42 12.65 1.40
N GLU A 249 -15.42 12.96 0.57
CA GLU A 249 -16.44 12.03 0.10
C GLU A 249 -15.84 10.80 -0.63
N PRO A 250 -16.60 9.70 -0.77
CA PRO A 250 -16.22 8.56 -1.62
C PRO A 250 -15.78 8.99 -3.03
N GLY A 251 -14.74 8.37 -3.57
CA GLY A 251 -14.24 8.64 -4.94
C GLY A 251 -13.56 10.01 -5.13
N ALA A 252 -13.43 10.83 -4.09
CA ALA A 252 -12.72 12.09 -4.17
C ALA A 252 -11.24 11.85 -4.50
N SER A 253 -10.72 12.60 -5.47
CA SER A 253 -9.32 12.53 -5.91
C SER A 253 -8.62 13.88 -5.76
N THR A 254 -7.30 13.88 -5.81
CA THR A 254 -6.50 15.11 -5.88
C THR A 254 -6.06 15.39 -7.32
N GLY A 255 -5.66 16.62 -7.62
CA GLY A 255 -5.06 16.95 -8.91
C GLY A 255 -3.69 16.28 -9.17
N ARG A 256 -3.12 15.60 -8.16
CA ARG A 256 -1.87 14.82 -8.27
C ARG A 256 -2.19 13.33 -8.24
N ARG A 257 -1.35 12.53 -8.91
CA ARG A 257 -1.45 11.07 -8.83
C ARG A 257 -1.10 10.63 -7.40
N GLY A 258 -2.05 9.99 -6.71
CA GLY A 258 -1.83 9.34 -5.42
C GLY A 258 -1.01 8.05 -5.53
N ASN A 259 -0.62 7.47 -4.39
CA ASN A 259 0.18 6.25 -4.33
C ASN A 259 -0.49 5.09 -5.08
N ALA A 260 -1.81 4.90 -4.94
CA ALA A 260 -2.56 3.88 -5.67
C ALA A 260 -2.46 4.07 -7.20
N ALA A 261 -2.57 5.31 -7.68
CA ALA A 261 -2.46 5.60 -9.11
C ALA A 261 -1.03 5.46 -9.63
N LEU A 262 -0.02 5.78 -8.83
CA LEU A 262 1.39 5.58 -9.16
C LEU A 262 1.76 4.10 -9.23
N ALA A 263 1.11 3.30 -8.39
CA ALA A 263 1.35 1.89 -8.22
C ALA A 263 0.37 0.98 -8.99
N GLU A 264 -0.53 1.57 -9.79
CA GLU A 264 -1.53 0.84 -10.57
C GLU A 264 -2.38 -0.12 -9.70
N ILE A 265 -2.71 0.34 -8.49
CA ILE A 265 -3.76 -0.27 -7.66
C ILE A 265 -5.10 0.22 -8.21
N HIS A 266 -5.85 -0.72 -8.78
CA HIS A 266 -7.22 -0.49 -9.21
C HIS A 266 -8.25 -1.02 -8.22
N THR A 267 -7.88 -1.98 -7.38
CA THR A 267 -8.76 -2.58 -6.37
C THR A 267 -7.98 -2.75 -5.07
N ILE A 268 -8.65 -2.58 -3.96
CA ILE A 268 -8.08 -2.87 -2.65
C ILE A 268 -7.88 -4.39 -2.49
N THR A 269 -6.86 -4.79 -1.74
CA THR A 269 -6.61 -6.20 -1.41
C THR A 269 -6.54 -6.37 0.11
N PRO A 270 -6.77 -7.59 0.64
CA PRO A 270 -6.59 -7.89 2.07
C PRO A 270 -5.23 -7.45 2.63
N ARG A 271 -4.17 -7.64 1.83
CA ARG A 271 -2.79 -7.27 2.17
C ARG A 271 -2.61 -5.75 2.32
N VAL A 272 -3.28 -4.95 1.48
CA VAL A 272 -3.26 -3.47 1.60
C VAL A 272 -4.07 -3.01 2.82
N ILE A 273 -5.20 -3.66 3.13
CA ILE A 273 -5.97 -3.37 4.36
C ILE A 273 -5.13 -3.65 5.61
N ALA A 274 -4.45 -4.80 5.65
CA ALA A 274 -3.55 -5.16 6.74
C ALA A 274 -2.41 -4.14 6.88
N TYR A 275 -1.83 -3.69 5.77
CA TYR A 275 -0.82 -2.63 5.76
C TYR A 275 -1.34 -1.33 6.39
N ILE A 276 -2.52 -0.85 5.96
CA ILE A 276 -3.13 0.38 6.49
C ILE A 276 -3.36 0.25 8.00
N ALA A 277 -3.86 -0.90 8.47
CA ALA A 277 -4.09 -1.16 9.89
C ALA A 277 -2.80 -1.09 10.70
N VAL A 278 -1.71 -1.67 10.18
CA VAL A 278 -0.38 -1.64 10.79
C VAL A 278 0.16 -0.21 10.88
N GLN A 279 0.07 0.57 9.79
CA GLN A 279 0.51 1.97 9.79
C GLN A 279 -0.29 2.81 10.77
N LEU A 280 -1.61 2.63 10.78
CA LEU A 280 -2.51 3.36 11.66
C LEU A 280 -2.28 3.02 13.14
N HIS A 281 -2.14 1.73 13.47
CA HIS A 281 -1.81 1.30 14.84
C HIS A 281 -0.51 1.95 15.33
N PHE A 282 0.54 1.92 14.50
CA PHE A 282 1.80 2.57 14.85
C PHE A 282 1.61 4.08 15.06
N ALA A 283 0.90 4.77 14.17
CA ALA A 283 0.67 6.22 14.28
C ALA A 283 -0.15 6.63 15.52
N LEU A 284 -1.06 5.76 15.97
CA LEU A 284 -1.85 5.93 17.20
C LEU A 284 -1.04 5.63 18.47
N SER A 285 -0.06 4.73 18.40
CA SER A 285 0.75 4.32 19.55
C SER A 285 1.78 5.38 19.99
N SER A 286 2.25 5.26 21.23
CA SER A 286 3.34 6.09 21.77
C SER A 286 4.74 5.62 21.36
N GLN A 287 4.87 4.49 20.66
CA GLN A 287 6.16 3.91 20.26
C GLN A 287 6.93 4.82 19.31
N SER A 288 8.10 5.32 19.72
CA SER A 288 8.90 6.25 18.90
C SER A 288 9.62 5.57 17.73
N THR A 289 9.97 4.29 17.88
CA THR A 289 10.71 3.51 16.88
C THR A 289 9.94 2.27 16.47
N TRP A 290 10.19 1.85 15.23
CA TRP A 290 9.79 0.55 14.74
C TRP A 290 10.78 -0.49 15.28
N GLY A 291 10.39 -1.25 16.31
CA GLY A 291 11.27 -2.25 16.91
C GLY A 291 11.12 -3.63 16.27
N LEU A 292 12.23 -4.38 16.15
CA LEU A 292 12.19 -5.84 15.97
C LEU A 292 11.65 -6.51 17.25
N LYS A 293 11.06 -7.71 17.09
CA LYS A 293 10.27 -8.48 18.08
C LYS A 293 10.78 -8.43 19.53
N ASP A 294 12.09 -8.39 19.77
CA ASP A 294 12.66 -8.48 21.12
C ASP A 294 12.63 -7.16 21.93
N LYS A 295 12.31 -6.02 21.31
CA LYS A 295 12.24 -4.71 21.99
C LYS A 295 10.93 -3.95 21.76
N ALA A 296 10.06 -4.42 20.88
CA ALA A 296 8.79 -3.79 20.58
C ALA A 296 7.70 -4.29 21.53
N LEU A 297 6.91 -3.37 22.10
CA LEU A 297 5.74 -3.73 22.93
C LEU A 297 4.60 -4.39 22.10
N PHE A 298 4.68 -4.33 20.77
CA PHE A 298 3.65 -4.85 19.86
C PHE A 298 4.28 -5.49 18.62
N ASP A 299 3.83 -6.69 18.26
CA ASP A 299 4.35 -7.46 17.11
C ASP A 299 3.55 -7.13 15.84
N TYR A 300 4.02 -6.13 15.08
CA TYR A 300 3.36 -5.70 13.85
C TYR A 300 3.38 -6.74 12.73
N HIS A 301 4.41 -7.59 12.66
CA HIS A 301 4.46 -8.69 11.69
C HIS A 301 3.33 -9.67 11.96
N LYS A 302 3.14 -10.06 13.22
CA LYS A 302 2.04 -10.94 13.61
C LYS A 302 0.68 -10.26 13.41
N PHE A 303 0.56 -8.97 13.71
CA PHE A 303 -0.69 -8.24 13.53
C PHE A 303 -1.10 -8.20 12.05
N TYR A 304 -0.16 -7.88 11.15
CA TYR A 304 -0.36 -7.93 9.71
C TYR A 304 -0.90 -9.29 9.25
N TRP A 305 -0.19 -10.37 9.59
CA TRP A 305 -0.56 -11.70 9.14
C TRP A 305 -1.83 -12.24 9.80
N ASN A 306 -2.18 -11.80 11.01
CA ASN A 306 -3.47 -12.13 11.60
C ASN A 306 -4.62 -11.53 10.79
N ILE A 307 -4.47 -10.28 10.31
CA ILE A 307 -5.46 -9.64 9.45
C ILE A 307 -5.54 -10.36 8.10
N VAL A 308 -4.41 -10.62 7.44
CA VAL A 308 -4.45 -11.35 6.16
C VAL A 308 -5.06 -12.75 6.32
N SER A 309 -4.71 -13.47 7.38
CA SER A 309 -5.28 -14.80 7.65
C SER A 309 -6.79 -14.75 7.95
N PHE A 310 -7.31 -13.64 8.47
CA PHE A 310 -8.74 -13.44 8.63
C PHE A 310 -9.45 -13.45 7.26
N PHE A 311 -8.93 -12.71 6.29
CA PHE A 311 -9.49 -12.70 4.93
C PHE A 311 -9.31 -14.04 4.20
N GLU A 312 -8.14 -14.69 4.36
CA GLU A 312 -7.89 -16.01 3.77
C GLU A 312 -8.79 -17.11 4.35
N ALA A 313 -9.24 -16.97 5.60
CA ALA A 313 -10.14 -17.93 6.26
C ALA A 313 -11.62 -17.68 5.95
N ASP A 314 -11.99 -16.48 5.51
CA ASP A 314 -13.34 -16.20 5.05
C ASP A 314 -13.58 -16.83 3.66
N ALA A 315 -14.65 -17.61 3.54
CA ALA A 315 -15.05 -18.23 2.29
C ALA A 315 -15.38 -17.20 1.20
N SER A 316 -15.82 -15.99 1.58
CA SER A 316 -16.04 -14.89 0.64
C SER A 316 -14.76 -14.12 0.28
N GLY A 317 -13.64 -14.38 0.98
CA GLY A 317 -12.42 -13.59 0.88
C GLY A 317 -12.57 -12.16 1.43
N GLY A 318 -13.59 -11.89 2.26
CA GLY A 318 -13.97 -10.57 2.75
C GLY A 318 -14.46 -9.64 1.65
N GLN A 319 -15.15 -10.17 0.64
CA GLN A 319 -15.56 -9.42 -0.55
C GLN A 319 -16.40 -8.17 -0.21
N ASP A 320 -17.27 -8.26 0.79
CA ASP A 320 -18.06 -7.13 1.29
C ASP A 320 -17.18 -6.00 1.85
N ILE A 321 -16.12 -6.34 2.57
CA ILE A 321 -15.13 -5.39 3.08
C ILE A 321 -14.33 -4.79 1.92
N LEU A 322 -13.90 -5.60 0.96
CA LEU A 322 -13.16 -5.11 -0.22
C LEU A 322 -14.01 -4.12 -1.03
N GLU A 323 -15.28 -4.43 -1.28
CA GLU A 323 -16.23 -3.54 -1.95
C GLU A 323 -16.47 -2.25 -1.18
N TYR A 324 -16.57 -2.32 0.15
CA TYR A 324 -16.70 -1.15 1.01
C TYR A 324 -15.51 -0.19 0.86
N TYR A 325 -14.28 -0.72 0.92
CA TYR A 325 -13.07 0.07 0.70
C TYR A 325 -12.99 0.61 -0.73
N ASN A 326 -13.30 -0.22 -1.74
CA ASN A 326 -13.27 0.19 -3.14
C ASN A 326 -14.21 1.38 -3.38
N TYR A 327 -15.44 1.30 -2.89
CA TYR A 327 -16.41 2.38 -2.97
C TYR A 327 -15.88 3.67 -2.33
N HIS A 328 -15.32 3.58 -1.13
CA HIS A 328 -14.79 4.78 -0.47
C HIS A 328 -13.57 5.39 -1.20
N LEU A 329 -12.69 4.56 -1.76
CA LEU A 329 -11.46 5.01 -2.41
C LEU A 329 -11.70 5.54 -3.84
N TRP A 330 -12.56 4.88 -4.61
CA TRP A 330 -12.75 5.13 -6.04
C TRP A 330 -14.18 5.48 -6.45
N GLY A 331 -15.15 5.42 -5.53
CA GLY A 331 -16.56 5.70 -5.81
C GLY A 331 -17.32 4.50 -6.40
N ASP A 332 -16.64 3.38 -6.61
CA ASP A 332 -17.19 2.17 -7.22
C ASP A 332 -16.74 0.93 -6.43
N LYS A 333 -17.66 0.00 -6.18
CA LYS A 333 -17.40 -1.25 -5.45
C LYS A 333 -16.45 -2.20 -6.18
N SER A 334 -16.43 -2.15 -7.50
CA SER A 334 -15.49 -2.88 -8.36
C SER A 334 -14.09 -2.24 -8.43
N GLY A 335 -13.91 -1.08 -7.77
CA GLY A 335 -12.68 -0.30 -7.81
C GLY A 335 -12.59 0.53 -9.08
N HIS A 336 -11.38 0.74 -9.60
CA HIS A 336 -11.13 1.54 -10.80
C HIS A 336 -11.39 0.76 -12.12
N LEU A 337 -11.90 -0.49 -12.06
CA LEU A 337 -12.30 -1.27 -13.23
C LEU A 337 -13.70 -0.84 -13.74
N SER A 338 -13.74 0.23 -14.55
CA SER A 338 -14.35 0.26 -15.90
C SER A 338 -14.86 1.64 -16.32
N SER A 339 -14.12 2.25 -17.24
CA SER A 339 -14.70 2.86 -18.46
C SER A 339 -13.89 2.50 -19.72
N ALA A 340 -12.70 1.90 -19.58
CA ALA A 340 -11.81 1.60 -20.70
C ALA A 340 -12.17 0.32 -21.51
N LEU A 341 -13.08 -0.54 -21.02
CA LEU A 341 -13.54 -1.72 -21.77
C LEU A 341 -14.77 -1.45 -22.66
N ASN A 342 -15.38 -0.26 -22.60
CA ASN A 342 -16.50 0.13 -23.46
C ASN A 342 -16.10 1.08 -24.61
N ALA A 343 -14.80 1.29 -24.86
CA ALA A 343 -14.34 2.19 -25.93
C ALA A 343 -14.15 1.51 -27.29
N ASN A 344 -14.43 0.21 -27.42
CA ASN A 344 -14.32 -0.53 -28.69
C ASN A 344 -15.61 -1.33 -29.00
N GLY A 345 -16.76 -0.68 -28.89
CA GLY A 345 -18.02 -1.17 -29.44
C GLY A 345 -18.57 -0.16 -30.42
N ASP A 346 -18.14 -0.24 -31.69
CA ASP A 346 -19.02 0.13 -32.79
C ASP A 346 -20.22 -0.83 -32.71
N ASP A 347 -21.39 -0.32 -32.33
CA ASP A 347 -22.55 -0.24 -33.22
C ASP A 347 -23.84 0.11 -32.46
N HIS A 348 -24.54 1.08 -33.07
CA HIS A 348 -25.98 1.30 -33.11
C HIS A 348 -26.78 1.80 -31.89
N ASP A 349 -27.30 3.02 -32.08
CA ASP A 349 -28.60 3.56 -31.67
C ASP A 349 -29.49 2.71 -30.74
N SER A 350 -29.82 3.26 -29.57
CA SER A 350 -31.21 3.63 -29.27
C SER A 350 -31.29 4.62 -28.11
N ASP A 351 -31.83 5.79 -28.46
CA ASP A 351 -32.33 6.87 -27.63
C ASP A 351 -33.44 6.41 -26.67
N ASP A 352 -33.48 6.97 -25.46
CA ASP A 352 -34.67 7.64 -24.92
C ASP A 352 -34.46 8.00 -23.44
N GLY A 353 -34.24 9.29 -23.16
CA GLY A 353 -34.12 9.79 -21.79
C GLY A 353 -33.85 11.28 -21.59
N ASP A 354 -34.60 12.14 -22.30
CA ASP A 354 -34.94 13.56 -22.00
C ASP A 354 -33.80 14.47 -21.43
N ASP A 355 -32.96 15.01 -22.32
CA ASP A 355 -31.98 16.04 -22.00
C ASP A 355 -32.63 17.44 -21.93
N GLY A 356 -32.91 17.89 -20.70
CA GLY A 356 -33.43 19.22 -20.39
C GLY A 356 -32.58 20.39 -20.92
N PHE A 357 -31.35 20.18 -21.41
CA PHE A 357 -30.59 21.22 -22.10
C PHE A 357 -31.05 21.47 -23.55
N ALA A 358 -31.55 20.47 -24.27
CA ALA A 358 -32.04 20.64 -25.64
C ALA A 358 -33.33 21.50 -25.70
N LEU A 359 -34.22 21.31 -24.72
CA LEU A 359 -35.41 22.15 -24.52
C LEU A 359 -35.05 23.62 -24.26
N LEU A 360 -33.96 23.87 -23.50
CA LEU A 360 -33.50 25.22 -23.18
C LEU A 360 -32.87 25.95 -24.38
N VAL A 361 -32.28 25.22 -25.32
CA VAL A 361 -31.74 25.75 -26.59
C VAL A 361 -32.88 26.11 -27.55
N ASN A 362 -33.91 25.25 -27.65
CA ASN A 362 -35.08 25.52 -28.49
C ASN A 362 -35.94 26.68 -27.98
N GLU A 363 -36.12 26.84 -26.66
CA GLU A 363 -36.81 28.01 -26.09
C GLU A 363 -36.08 29.33 -26.38
N ARG A 364 -34.73 29.31 -26.33
CA ARG A 364 -33.91 30.50 -26.63
C ARG A 364 -33.89 30.84 -28.12
N ALA A 365 -33.97 29.84 -29.01
CA ALA A 365 -34.14 30.05 -30.45
C ALA A 365 -35.53 30.59 -30.80
N ALA A 366 -36.59 30.06 -30.18
CA ALA A 366 -37.97 30.52 -30.40
C ALA A 366 -38.25 31.94 -29.86
N LYS A 367 -37.60 32.35 -28.76
CA LYS A 367 -37.65 33.75 -28.26
C LYS A 367 -36.94 34.74 -29.18
N ARG A 368 -35.90 34.30 -29.90
CA ARG A 368 -35.19 35.14 -30.89
C ARG A 368 -35.99 35.28 -32.19
N ALA A 369 -36.70 34.23 -32.61
CA ALA A 369 -37.58 34.27 -33.79
C ALA A 369 -38.88 35.08 -33.57
N ARG A 370 -39.36 35.25 -32.33
CA ARG A 370 -40.52 36.12 -32.02
C ARG A 370 -40.17 37.60 -31.82
N ALA A 371 -38.87 37.95 -31.87
CA ALA A 371 -38.39 39.32 -31.67
C ALA A 371 -38.02 40.03 -32.99
N ASP A 372 -38.22 39.40 -34.15
CA ASP A 372 -38.03 40.02 -35.46
C ASP A 372 -39.39 40.15 -36.17
N PRO A 373 -40.00 41.34 -36.26
CA PRO A 373 -41.31 41.48 -36.88
C PRO A 373 -41.26 41.54 -38.42
N PHE A 374 -40.09 41.44 -39.09
CA PHE A 374 -39.99 41.57 -40.55
C PHE A 374 -38.79 40.82 -41.20
N ALA A 375 -38.75 39.49 -41.10
CA ALA A 375 -37.92 38.66 -41.99
C ALA A 375 -38.67 37.42 -42.48
#